data_AF-L1IK50-F1
#
_entry.id   AF-L1IK50-F1
#
_cell.length_a   1.000
_cell.length_b   1.000
_cell.length_c   1.000
_cell.angle_alpha   90.00
_cell.angle_beta   90.00
_cell.angle_gamma   90.00
#
_symmetry.space_group_name_H-M   'P 1'
#
loop_
_entity.id
_entity.type
_entity.pdbx_description
1 polymer ?
#
loop_
_entity_poly.entity_id
_entity_poly.type
_entity_poly.pdbx_seq_one_letter_code
_entity_poly.pdbx_strand_id
1 'polypeptide(L)'
;MDIYDSDDEDDPVVQTIDVFLSQNLSGVRDSSGKSDEVMLFQYPLRPKWRPLNEGWNLEKVSYRPKNEMIEMDFKSEKTNDEFLHKLVSSKVIPRTSYAIGLLRDDQLHLTPLQSIYQFRPRFDNKDEEDVLNA
;
A
#
# COMPACT_ATOMS: atom_id res chain seq x y z
N MET A 1 11.25 8.24 47.15
CA MET A 1 11.25 6.77 47.20
C MET A 1 11.15 6.36 45.75
N ASP A 2 12.31 6.20 45.13
CA ASP A 2 12.44 6.01 43.70
C ASP A 2 12.20 4.53 43.40
N ILE A 3 11.07 4.25 42.73
CA ILE A 3 10.65 2.89 42.36
C ILE A 3 10.91 2.73 40.87
N TYR A 4 12.18 2.59 40.50
CA TYR A 4 12.61 2.13 39.18
C TYR A 4 14.03 1.56 39.34
N ASP A 5 14.18 0.28 39.64
CA ASP A 5 15.33 -0.54 39.19
C ASP A 5 15.22 -2.01 39.71
N SER A 6 14.51 -2.90 39.00
CA SER A 6 14.68 -4.35 39.26
C SER A 6 14.24 -5.31 38.15
N ASP A 7 13.64 -4.85 37.05
CA ASP A 7 13.06 -5.77 36.05
C ASP A 7 13.83 -5.81 34.72
N ASP A 8 14.91 -5.00 34.55
CA ASP A 8 15.74 -5.01 33.34
C ASP A 8 16.85 -6.09 33.36
N GLU A 9 17.10 -6.77 34.49
CA GLU A 9 18.09 -7.86 34.56
C GLU A 9 17.62 -9.15 33.88
N ASP A 10 16.31 -9.35 33.69
CA ASP A 10 15.72 -10.60 33.17
C ASP A 10 15.45 -10.61 31.64
N ASP A 11 15.62 -9.50 30.92
CA ASP A 11 15.42 -9.42 29.45
C ASP A 11 16.63 -8.79 28.73
N PRO A 12 17.72 -9.55 28.53
CA PRO A 12 18.93 -9.01 27.93
C PRO A 12 18.75 -8.72 26.44
N VAL A 13 19.37 -7.63 25.96
CA VAL A 13 19.49 -7.37 24.51
C VAL A 13 20.27 -8.50 23.85
N VAL A 14 19.57 -9.32 23.06
CA VAL A 14 20.15 -10.48 22.36
C VAL A 14 20.88 -10.11 21.07
N GLN A 15 20.55 -8.96 20.46
CA GLN A 15 21.11 -8.54 19.18
C GLN A 15 21.00 -7.02 18.98
N THR A 16 22.09 -6.42 18.52
CA THR A 16 22.13 -5.03 18.04
C THR A 16 22.37 -5.07 16.54
N ILE A 17 21.52 -4.38 15.78
CA ILE A 17 21.62 -4.27 14.32
C ILE A 17 21.79 -2.82 13.89
N ASP A 18 22.49 -2.63 12.78
CA ASP A 18 22.64 -1.31 12.18
C ASP A 18 21.33 -0.86 11.52
N VAL A 19 20.99 0.42 11.71
CA VAL A 19 19.79 1.02 11.12
C VAL A 19 20.20 2.10 10.13
N PHE A 20 19.74 1.95 8.89
CA PHE A 20 19.98 2.86 7.79
C PHE A 20 18.68 3.50 7.31
N LEU A 21 18.74 4.78 6.97
CA LEU A 21 17.61 5.48 6.35
C LEU A 21 17.85 5.61 4.84
N SER A 22 17.01 4.97 4.05
CA SER A 22 17.02 5.05 2.59
C SER A 22 16.18 6.25 2.13
N GLN A 23 16.84 7.26 1.57
CA GLN A 23 16.17 8.47 1.03
C GLN A 23 15.97 8.46 -0.49
N ASN A 24 16.47 7.44 -1.20
CA ASN A 24 16.38 7.38 -2.66
C ASN A 24 14.93 7.32 -3.18
N LEU A 25 13.99 6.85 -2.35
CA LEU A 25 12.55 6.79 -2.64
C LEU A 25 11.76 7.77 -1.77
N SER A 26 12.39 8.87 -1.34
CA SER A 26 11.80 9.84 -0.42
C SER A 26 10.75 10.76 -1.06
N GLY A 27 10.56 10.68 -2.39
CA GLY A 27 9.76 11.64 -3.15
C GLY A 27 10.47 12.97 -3.43
N VAL A 28 11.72 13.12 -2.97
CA VAL A 28 12.54 14.27 -3.33
C VAL A 28 12.83 14.20 -4.82
N ARG A 29 12.47 15.27 -5.52
CA ARG A 29 12.74 15.40 -6.95
C ARG A 29 14.24 15.41 -7.18
N ASP A 30 14.71 14.50 -8.02
CA ASP A 30 16.08 14.50 -8.48
C ASP A 30 16.32 15.68 -9.44
N SER A 31 17.58 15.85 -9.84
CA SER A 31 17.96 16.84 -10.86
C SER A 31 17.34 16.59 -12.23
N SER A 32 16.77 15.40 -12.48
CA SER A 32 16.02 15.05 -13.68
C SER A 32 14.52 15.42 -13.59
N GLY A 33 14.07 15.93 -12.44
CA GLY A 33 12.69 16.31 -12.16
C GLY A 33 11.77 15.13 -11.83
N LYS A 34 12.30 13.91 -11.73
CA LYS A 34 11.57 12.70 -11.32
C LYS A 34 11.63 12.54 -9.81
N SER A 35 10.54 12.02 -9.25
CA SER A 35 10.42 11.72 -7.83
C SER A 35 9.98 10.26 -7.70
N ASP A 36 10.82 9.44 -7.07
CA ASP A 36 10.45 8.08 -6.71
C ASP A 36 9.82 8.11 -5.32
N GLU A 37 8.62 7.54 -5.20
CA GLU A 37 7.83 7.54 -3.97
C GLU A 37 7.37 6.13 -3.62
N VAL A 38 7.36 5.83 -2.33
CA VAL A 38 6.80 4.60 -1.78
C VAL A 38 5.36 4.84 -1.34
N MET A 39 4.46 4.00 -1.84
CA MET A 39 3.02 4.06 -1.57
C MET A 39 2.57 2.73 -0.96
N LEU A 40 1.66 2.78 0.02
CA LEU A 40 1.06 1.59 0.61
C LEU A 40 -0.36 1.41 0.09
N PHE A 41 -0.58 0.31 -0.61
CA PHE A 41 -1.91 -0.08 -1.09
C PHE A 41 -2.50 -1.15 -0.17
N GLN A 42 -3.60 -0.81 0.49
CA GLN A 42 -4.33 -1.73 1.36
C GLN A 42 -5.68 -2.11 0.76
N TYR A 43 -6.11 -3.34 1.03
CA TYR A 43 -7.35 -3.92 0.49
C TYR A 43 -8.23 -4.41 1.65
N PRO A 44 -8.94 -3.52 2.38
CA PRO A 44 -9.66 -3.89 3.60
C PRO A 44 -10.72 -4.99 3.41
N LEU A 45 -11.26 -5.13 2.19
CA LEU A 45 -12.27 -6.12 1.83
C LEU A 45 -11.68 -7.41 1.25
N ARG A 46 -10.34 -7.57 1.26
CA ARG A 46 -9.67 -8.77 0.80
C ARG A 46 -9.18 -9.58 2.00
N PRO A 47 -9.67 -10.82 2.19
CA PRO A 47 -9.16 -11.68 3.25
C PRO A 47 -7.78 -12.21 2.90
N LYS A 48 -6.97 -12.51 3.92
CA LYS A 48 -5.58 -12.97 3.77
C LYS A 48 -5.43 -14.23 2.91
N TRP A 49 -6.42 -15.13 2.93
CA TRP A 49 -6.42 -16.39 2.18
C TRP A 49 -6.81 -16.24 0.70
N ARG A 50 -7.14 -15.03 0.24
CA ARG A 50 -7.47 -14.75 -1.16
C ARG A 50 -6.78 -13.45 -1.61
N PRO A 51 -5.46 -13.47 -1.78
CA PRO A 51 -4.70 -12.31 -2.23
C PRO A 51 -4.98 -12.01 -3.72
N LEU A 52 -4.68 -10.78 -4.16
CA LEU A 52 -4.93 -10.35 -5.54
C LEU A 52 -3.95 -10.91 -6.57
N ASN A 53 -2.85 -11.51 -6.16
CA ASN A 53 -1.87 -12.14 -7.06
C ASN A 53 -2.26 -13.59 -7.44
N GLU A 54 -3.37 -14.12 -6.92
CA GLU A 54 -3.82 -15.49 -7.21
C GLU A 54 -5.13 -15.49 -8.02
N GLY A 55 -5.03 -15.82 -9.31
CA GLY A 55 -6.20 -15.95 -10.19
C GLY A 55 -6.80 -14.63 -10.68
N TRP A 56 -6.07 -13.53 -10.53
CA TRP A 56 -6.44 -12.20 -11.02
C TRP A 56 -5.26 -11.56 -11.76
N ASN A 57 -5.51 -11.06 -12.97
CA ASN A 57 -4.55 -10.31 -13.76
C ASN A 57 -4.86 -8.83 -13.70
N LEU A 58 -3.87 -8.00 -13.37
CA LEU A 58 -3.98 -6.54 -13.40
C LEU A 58 -3.84 -6.07 -14.85
N GLU A 59 -4.95 -5.63 -15.46
CA GLU A 59 -4.98 -5.23 -16.86
C GLU A 59 -4.66 -3.74 -17.03
N LYS A 60 -5.15 -2.91 -16.10
CA LYS A 60 -5.04 -1.45 -16.22
C LYS A 60 -4.90 -0.78 -14.86
N VAL A 61 -4.04 0.22 -14.82
CA VAL A 61 -3.92 1.16 -13.69
C VAL A 61 -4.14 2.57 -14.24
N SER A 62 -5.01 3.34 -13.61
CA SER A 62 -5.27 4.74 -13.96
C SER A 62 -5.09 5.62 -12.73
N TYR A 63 -4.40 6.75 -12.89
CA TYR A 63 -4.21 7.73 -11.83
C TYR A 63 -4.89 9.05 -12.20
N ARG A 64 -5.65 9.61 -11.25
CA ARG A 64 -6.34 10.90 -11.37
C ARG A 64 -5.70 11.89 -10.39
N PRO A 65 -4.78 12.77 -10.86
CA PRO A 65 -3.98 13.62 -9.97
C PRO A 65 -4.81 14.59 -9.14
N LYS A 66 -5.85 15.20 -9.73
CA LYS A 66 -6.69 16.21 -9.03
C LYS A 66 -7.38 15.67 -7.78
N ASN A 67 -7.76 14.39 -7.81
CA ASN A 67 -8.48 13.75 -6.72
C ASN A 67 -7.60 12.76 -5.95
N GLU A 68 -6.31 12.70 -6.30
CA GLU A 68 -5.35 11.71 -5.78
C GLU A 68 -5.96 10.30 -5.78
N MET A 69 -6.58 9.90 -6.88
CA MET A 69 -7.35 8.66 -6.95
C MET A 69 -6.70 7.69 -7.93
N ILE A 70 -6.59 6.43 -7.52
CA ILE A 70 -6.06 5.34 -8.32
C ILE A 70 -7.19 4.36 -8.59
N GLU A 71 -7.32 3.96 -9.84
CA GLU A 71 -8.25 2.94 -10.30
C GLU A 71 -7.44 1.77 -10.86
N MET A 72 -7.82 0.55 -10.50
CA MET A 72 -7.20 -0.68 -10.96
C MET A 72 -8.26 -1.62 -11.51
N ASP A 73 -8.06 -2.10 -12.73
CA ASP A 73 -8.97 -3.06 -13.37
C ASP A 73 -8.32 -4.44 -13.38
N PHE A 74 -8.98 -5.41 -12.76
CA PHE A 74 -8.52 -6.80 -12.68
C PHE A 74 -9.39 -7.72 -13.53
N LYS A 75 -8.76 -8.62 -14.28
CA LYS A 75 -9.41 -9.72 -14.99
C LYS A 75 -9.25 -11.01 -14.20
N SER A 76 -10.35 -11.75 -13.98
CA SER A 76 -10.28 -13.06 -13.32
C SER A 76 -9.86 -14.13 -14.31
N GLU A 77 -8.93 -14.99 -13.91
CA GLU A 77 -8.47 -16.13 -14.74
C GLU A 77 -9.48 -17.27 -14.76
N LYS A 78 -10.31 -17.37 -13.71
CA LYS A 78 -11.25 -18.49 -13.52
C LYS A 78 -12.54 -18.34 -14.32
N THR A 79 -12.79 -17.13 -14.81
CA THR A 79 -14.01 -16.76 -15.51
C THR A 79 -13.64 -16.32 -16.91
N ASN A 80 -14.21 -16.95 -17.93
CA ASN A 80 -14.09 -16.51 -19.33
C ASN A 80 -14.87 -15.22 -19.64
N ASP A 81 -15.31 -14.51 -18.60
CA ASP A 81 -16.00 -13.25 -18.77
C ASP A 81 -14.99 -12.13 -19.10
N GLU A 82 -15.39 -11.20 -19.96
CA GLU A 82 -14.64 -9.97 -20.24
C GLU A 82 -14.83 -8.93 -19.13
N PHE A 83 -15.66 -9.23 -18.13
CA PHE A 83 -15.90 -8.35 -16.99
C PHE A 83 -14.64 -8.04 -16.18
N LEU A 84 -14.24 -6.77 -16.24
CA LEU A 84 -13.18 -6.21 -15.42
C LEU A 84 -13.68 -5.85 -14.03
N HIS A 85 -13.00 -6.38 -13.02
CA HIS A 85 -13.24 -6.06 -11.62
C HIS A 85 -12.47 -4.80 -11.25
N LYS A 86 -13.20 -3.69 -11.16
CA LYS A 86 -12.64 -2.39 -10.83
C LYS A 86 -12.47 -2.22 -9.32
N LEU A 87 -11.26 -1.84 -8.91
CA LEU A 87 -10.96 -1.34 -7.58
C LEU A 87 -10.65 0.15 -7.66
N VAL A 88 -11.26 0.93 -6.77
CA VAL A 88 -11.03 2.38 -6.68
C VAL A 88 -10.46 2.71 -5.32
N SER A 89 -9.44 3.56 -5.33
CA SER A 89 -8.74 3.98 -4.12
C SER A 89 -9.41 5.16 -3.44
N SER A 90 -9.16 5.26 -2.14
CA SER A 90 -9.32 6.51 -1.39
C SER A 90 -8.03 6.76 -0.64
N LYS A 91 -7.51 7.98 -0.68
CA LYS A 91 -6.34 8.35 0.11
C LYS A 91 -6.67 8.25 1.60
N VAL A 92 -5.76 7.66 2.36
CA VAL A 92 -5.83 7.58 3.82
C VAL A 92 -4.88 8.62 4.38
N ILE A 93 -5.41 9.46 5.28
CA ILE A 93 -4.62 10.45 5.99
C ILE A 93 -4.06 9.79 7.26
N PRO A 94 -2.75 9.52 7.33
CA PRO A 94 -2.16 8.91 8.51
C PRO A 94 -2.11 9.90 9.67
N ARG A 95 -2.19 9.40 10.91
CA ARG A 95 -2.03 10.22 12.13
C ARG A 95 -0.56 10.47 12.52
N THR A 96 0.36 9.72 11.92
CA THR A 96 1.81 9.77 12.18
C THR A 96 2.58 9.41 10.91
N SER A 97 3.89 9.61 10.91
CA SER A 97 4.77 9.18 9.83
C SER A 97 4.97 7.67 9.88
N TYR A 98 4.94 7.01 8.71
CA TYR A 98 5.20 5.59 8.57
C TYR A 98 6.46 5.38 7.72
N ALA A 99 7.10 4.24 7.92
CA ALA A 99 8.21 3.77 7.10
C ALA A 99 8.06 2.27 6.86
N ILE A 100 8.61 1.78 5.75
CA ILE A 100 8.77 0.35 5.48
C ILE A 100 10.21 -0.03 5.79
N GLY A 101 10.40 -1.09 6.57
CA GLY A 101 11.71 -1.63 6.92
C GLY A 101 12.02 -2.89 6.11
N LEU A 102 13.22 -2.94 5.53
CA LEU A 102 13.81 -4.15 4.96
C LEU A 102 14.92 -4.62 5.89
N LEU A 103 14.74 -5.78 6.50
CA LEU A 103 15.76 -6.44 7.31
C LEU A 103 16.50 -7.45 6.42
N ARG A 104 17.81 -7.27 6.28
CA ARG A 104 18.65 -8.16 5.49
C ARG A 104 20.07 -8.16 6.06
N ASP A 105 20.67 -9.35 6.19
CA ASP A 105 22.07 -9.50 6.62
C ASP A 105 22.37 -8.71 7.93
N ASP A 106 21.45 -8.78 8.90
CA ASP A 106 21.49 -8.04 10.18
C ASP A 106 21.57 -6.50 10.04
N GLN A 107 21.04 -5.97 8.94
CA GLN A 107 20.91 -4.53 8.71
C GLN A 107 19.45 -4.18 8.42
N LEU A 108 18.95 -3.14 9.09
CA LEU A 108 17.60 -2.64 8.89
C LEU A 108 17.63 -1.36 8.05
N HIS A 109 17.08 -1.43 6.84
CA HIS A 109 16.93 -0.27 5.96
C HIS A 109 15.49 0.26 6.02
N LEU A 110 15.30 1.47 6.54
CA LEU A 110 14.02 2.14 6.62
C LEU A 110 13.81 3.06 5.43
N THR A 111 12.65 2.99 4.79
CA THR A 111 12.24 3.91 3.73
C THR A 111 10.94 4.62 4.13
N PRO A 112 10.91 5.97 4.20
CA PRO A 112 9.70 6.72 4.53
C PRO A 112 8.57 6.44 3.54
N LEU A 113 7.34 6.37 4.05
CA LEU A 113 6.13 6.14 3.26
C LEU A 113 5.43 7.47 2.98
N GLN A 114 5.25 7.82 1.71
CA GLN A 114 4.68 9.11 1.30
C GLN A 114 3.16 9.12 1.35
N SER A 115 2.53 8.00 1.01
CA SER A 115 1.07 7.93 0.93
C SER A 115 0.50 6.54 1.17
N ILE A 116 -0.74 6.51 1.65
CA ILE A 116 -1.49 5.28 1.92
C ILE A 116 -2.80 5.38 1.16
N TYR A 117 -3.15 4.31 0.44
CA TYR A 117 -4.39 4.21 -0.33
C TYR A 117 -5.14 2.95 0.05
N GLN A 118 -6.43 3.09 0.36
CA GLN A 118 -7.33 1.95 0.56
C GLN A 118 -8.16 1.71 -0.69
N PHE A 119 -8.14 0.48 -1.21
CA PHE A 119 -8.90 0.08 -2.39
C PHE A 119 -10.20 -0.61 -2.01
N ARG A 120 -11.29 -0.22 -2.67
CA ARG A 120 -12.61 -0.84 -2.54
C ARG A 120 -13.14 -1.25 -3.92
N PRO A 121 -13.87 -2.37 -4.03
CA PRO A 121 -14.57 -2.72 -5.27
C PRO A 121 -15.56 -1.63 -5.67
N ARG A 122 -15.59 -1.32 -6.96
CA ARG A 122 -16.56 -0.42 -7.56
C ARG A 122 -17.37 -1.20 -8.59
N PHE A 123 -18.68 -1.14 -8.48
CA PHE A 123 -19.61 -1.84 -9.36
C PHE A 123 -20.29 -0.82 -10.29
N ASP A 124 -19.52 -0.27 -11.24
CA ASP A 124 -20.06 0.74 -12.18
C ASP A 124 -20.98 0.10 -13.25
N ASN A 125 -20.89 -1.21 -13.46
CA ASN A 125 -21.53 -1.90 -14.59
C ASN A 125 -23.03 -2.20 -14.37
N LYS A 126 -23.70 -1.48 -13.46
CA LYS A 126 -25.15 -1.57 -13.26
C LYS A 126 -25.88 -0.25 -13.46
N ASP A 127 -25.17 0.88 -13.39
CA ASP A 127 -25.83 2.18 -13.44
C ASP A 127 -26.03 2.65 -14.90
N GLU A 128 -25.24 2.18 -15.87
CA GLU A 128 -25.37 2.59 -17.27
C GLU A 128 -26.56 1.94 -18.00
N GLU A 129 -27.02 0.76 -17.57
CA GLU A 129 -28.22 0.13 -18.16
C GLU A 129 -29.54 0.79 -17.67
N ASP A 130 -29.56 1.40 -16.48
CA ASP A 130 -30.75 2.09 -15.98
C ASP A 130 -30.95 3.47 -16.63
N VAL A 131 -29.89 4.14 -17.11
CA VAL A 131 -30.00 5.44 -17.80
C VAL A 131 -30.27 5.32 -19.31
N LEU A 132 -29.98 4.17 -19.92
CA LEU A 132 -30.25 3.91 -21.34
C LEU A 132 -31.67 3.33 -21.58
N ASN A 133 -32.36 2.90 -20.54
CA ASN A 133 -33.72 2.34 -20.59
C ASN A 133 -34.78 3.24 -19.94
N ALA A 134 -34.47 4.52 -19.66
CA ALA A 134 -35.38 5.51 -19.07
C ALA A 134 -35.87 6.57 -20.07
#